data_AF-A0A3S1TFW5-F1
#
_entry.id   AF-A0A3S1TFW5-F1
#
_cell.length_a   1.000
_cell.length_b   1.000
_cell.length_c   1.000
_cell.angle_alpha   90.00
_cell.angle_beta   90.00
_cell.angle_gamma   90.00
#
_symmetry.space_group_name_H-M   'P 1'
#
loop_
_entity.id
_entity.type
_entity.pdbx_description
1 polymer ?
#
loop_
_entity_poly.entity_id
_entity_poly.type
_entity_poly.pdbx_seq_one_letter_code
_entity_poly.pdbx_strand_id
1 'polypeptide(L)'
;MILDPVLDLFRGKAVTIPPLDGAFRPNTRLDDAPAFAELTEPDNLLVTGDRLLVSSGNAIHSIAAGAQPVVVETFPSAVTALALSPLGELTVGLESGKLLIGGSDVSLPAGISCITALAYADDGTLWLANGSAEHAPSQ
;
A
#
# COMPACT_ATOMS: atom_id res chain seq x y z
N MET A 1 -35.05 23.84 3.68
CA MET A 1 -35.30 25.11 4.41
C MET A 1 -34.10 26.04 4.22
N ILE A 2 -34.32 27.36 4.22
CA ILE A 2 -33.30 28.38 3.90
C ILE A 2 -32.06 28.34 4.83
N LEU A 3 -32.15 27.66 5.97
CA LEU A 3 -31.09 27.53 6.98
C LEU A 3 -30.42 26.14 7.04
N ASP A 4 -30.87 25.17 6.23
CA ASP A 4 -30.31 23.80 6.28
C ASP A 4 -28.79 23.76 6.04
N PRO A 5 -28.20 24.51 5.09
CA PRO A 5 -26.75 24.50 4.86
C PRO A 5 -25.92 25.01 6.06
N VAL A 6 -26.49 25.91 6.86
CA VAL A 6 -25.83 26.44 8.07
C VAL A 6 -25.86 25.41 9.19
N LEU A 7 -26.96 24.65 9.29
CA LEU A 7 -27.13 23.61 10.30
C LEU A 7 -26.28 22.37 10.02
N ASP A 8 -25.96 22.09 8.76
CA ASP A 8 -25.07 20.97 8.37
C ASP A 8 -23.66 21.13 8.94
N LEU A 9 -23.16 22.36 9.08
CA LEU A 9 -21.88 22.67 9.74
C LEU A 9 -21.86 22.15 11.19
N PHE A 10 -23.00 22.28 11.89
CA PHE A 10 -23.13 21.87 13.29
C PHE A 10 -23.52 20.39 13.44
N ARG A 11 -24.39 19.87 12.58
CA ARG A 11 -24.92 18.50 12.68
C ARG A 11 -23.93 17.43 12.27
N GLY A 12 -22.99 17.77 11.39
CA GLY A 12 -22.14 16.76 10.74
C GLY A 12 -22.97 15.95 9.74
N LYS A 13 -22.31 15.46 8.68
CA LYS A 13 -22.96 14.55 7.74
C LYS A 13 -23.40 13.32 8.55
N ALA A 14 -24.70 13.02 8.55
CA ALA A 14 -25.22 11.84 9.25
C ALA A 14 -24.71 10.59 8.52
N VAL A 15 -23.58 10.04 8.97
CA VAL A 15 -22.99 8.81 8.43
C VAL A 15 -23.51 7.65 9.27
N THR A 16 -24.14 6.68 8.61
CA THR A 16 -24.76 5.48 9.21
C THR A 16 -23.74 4.42 9.65
N ILE A 17 -22.46 4.74 9.54
CA ILE A 17 -21.31 3.97 10.04
C ILE A 17 -20.84 4.72 11.29
N PRO A 18 -20.54 4.05 12.43
CA PRO A 18 -20.01 4.75 13.60
C PRO A 18 -18.85 5.63 13.15
N PRO A 19 -18.92 6.95 13.37
CA PRO A 19 -17.91 7.84 12.83
C PRO A 19 -16.58 7.45 13.47
N LEU A 20 -15.59 7.10 12.64
CA LEU A 20 -14.18 7.04 13.06
C LEU A 20 -13.70 8.41 13.58
N ASP A 21 -14.49 9.45 13.31
CA ASP A 21 -14.36 10.79 13.85
C ASP A 21 -15.11 11.00 15.18
N GLY A 22 -14.35 11.46 16.19
CA GLY A 22 -14.92 12.10 17.37
C GLY A 22 -15.39 13.53 17.08
N ALA A 23 -15.72 14.30 18.12
CA ALA A 23 -16.24 15.67 17.99
C ALA A 23 -15.38 16.64 17.15
N PHE A 24 -14.08 16.36 17.02
CA PHE A 24 -13.12 17.20 16.28
C PHE A 24 -13.05 16.92 14.78
N ARG A 25 -13.71 15.85 14.32
CA ARG A 25 -13.84 15.50 12.90
C ARG A 25 -12.53 15.53 12.05
N PRO A 26 -11.36 15.04 12.52
CA PRO A 26 -10.12 15.09 11.74
C PRO A 26 -10.19 14.34 10.40
N ASN A 27 -10.99 13.29 10.28
CA ASN A 27 -11.14 12.49 9.06
C ASN A 27 -12.01 13.17 8.01
N THR A 28 -12.80 14.20 8.35
CA THR A 28 -13.56 14.99 7.35
C THR A 28 -12.65 15.55 6.25
N ARG A 29 -11.42 15.93 6.59
CA ARG A 29 -10.43 16.37 5.58
C ARG A 29 -10.03 15.26 4.62
N LEU A 30 -10.04 14.00 5.07
CA LEU A 30 -9.77 12.82 4.25
C LEU A 30 -10.99 12.48 3.39
N ASP A 31 -12.18 12.52 3.98
CA ASP A 31 -13.46 12.22 3.31
C ASP A 31 -13.77 13.21 2.17
N ASP A 32 -13.44 14.48 2.36
CA ASP A 32 -13.64 15.53 1.36
C ASP A 32 -12.45 15.63 0.37
N ALA A 33 -11.37 14.87 0.58
CA ALA A 33 -10.22 14.88 -0.32
C ALA A 33 -10.58 14.17 -1.65
N PRO A 34 -10.20 14.74 -2.82
CA PRO A 34 -10.36 14.02 -4.07
C PRO A 34 -9.48 12.77 -4.08
N ALA A 35 -9.95 11.72 -4.75
CA ALA A 35 -9.14 10.53 -4.99
C ALA A 35 -7.83 10.92 -5.70
N PHE A 36 -6.70 10.45 -5.18
CA PHE A 36 -5.38 10.77 -5.74
C PHE A 36 -5.17 10.11 -7.11
N ALA A 37 -5.55 8.83 -7.22
CA ALA A 37 -5.56 8.04 -8.44
C ALA A 37 -6.58 6.89 -8.29
N GLU A 38 -7.13 6.41 -9.41
CA GLU A 38 -7.94 5.20 -9.45
C GLU A 38 -7.08 4.02 -9.91
N LEU A 39 -7.07 2.94 -9.11
CA LEU A 39 -6.40 1.68 -9.44
C LEU A 39 -7.26 0.53 -8.92
N THR A 40 -7.37 -0.56 -9.68
CA THR A 40 -8.10 -1.74 -9.25
C THR A 40 -7.30 -2.49 -8.19
N GLU A 41 -7.92 -2.82 -7.06
CA GLU A 41 -7.33 -3.64 -5.99
C GLU A 41 -5.88 -3.23 -5.61
N PRO A 42 -5.63 -1.94 -5.26
CA PRO A 42 -4.32 -1.51 -4.78
C PRO A 42 -4.04 -2.15 -3.42
N ASP A 43 -2.80 -2.58 -3.20
CA ASP A 43 -2.40 -3.29 -1.98
C ASP A 43 -1.23 -2.60 -1.24
N ASN A 44 -0.01 -2.72 -1.75
CA ASN A 44 1.18 -2.09 -1.14
C ASN A 44 1.48 -0.72 -1.76
N LEU A 45 2.00 0.24 -0.97
CA LEU A 45 2.31 1.62 -1.39
C LEU A 45 3.71 2.05 -0.92
N LEU A 46 4.49 2.65 -1.82
CA LEU A 46 5.82 3.20 -1.55
C LEU A 46 5.97 4.61 -2.11
N VAL A 47 6.86 5.40 -1.50
CA VAL A 47 7.26 6.72 -2.01
C VAL A 47 8.61 6.60 -2.74
N THR A 48 8.67 7.04 -4.00
CA THR A 48 9.90 7.11 -4.81
C THR A 48 10.12 8.53 -5.31
N GLY A 49 10.83 9.34 -4.52
CA GLY A 49 11.04 10.75 -4.86
C GLY A 49 9.72 11.53 -4.89
N ASP A 50 9.32 12.00 -6.07
CA ASP A 50 8.05 12.72 -6.32
C ASP A 50 6.89 11.81 -6.75
N ARG A 51 7.12 10.50 -6.84
CA ARG A 51 6.15 9.52 -7.30
C ARG A 51 5.76 8.56 -6.18
N LEU A 52 4.63 7.90 -6.38
CA LEU A 52 4.23 6.75 -5.59
C LEU A 52 4.29 5.50 -6.46
N LEU A 53 4.75 4.39 -5.88
CA LEU A 53 4.64 3.06 -6.47
C LEU A 53 3.57 2.28 -5.70
N VAL A 54 2.67 1.62 -6.42
CA VAL A 54 1.56 0.83 -5.84
C VAL A 54 1.54 -0.55 -6.45
N SER A 55 1.40 -1.60 -5.64
CA SER A 55 1.11 -2.92 -6.19
C SER A 55 -0.38 -3.08 -6.50
N SER A 56 -0.67 -3.81 -7.58
CA SER A 56 -2.00 -4.33 -7.91
C SER A 56 -1.81 -5.69 -8.59
N GLY A 57 -2.32 -6.75 -7.96
CA GLY A 57 -2.07 -8.12 -8.40
C GLY A 57 -0.57 -8.41 -8.54
N ASN A 58 -0.12 -8.79 -9.74
CA ASN A 58 1.29 -9.09 -10.03
C ASN A 58 2.08 -7.91 -10.61
N ALA A 59 1.54 -6.70 -10.59
CA ALA A 59 2.16 -5.52 -11.19
C ALA A 59 2.44 -4.43 -10.16
N ILE A 60 3.46 -3.63 -10.43
CA ILE A 60 3.73 -2.37 -9.75
C ILE A 60 3.41 -1.24 -10.71
N HIS A 61 2.68 -0.25 -10.22
CA HIS A 61 2.24 0.93 -10.94
C HIS A 61 2.89 2.17 -10.35
N SER A 62 3.42 3.05 -11.18
CA SER A 62 3.69 4.45 -10.79
C SER A 62 2.41 5.26 -10.91
N ILE A 63 2.04 5.95 -9.85
CA ILE A 63 0.88 6.86 -9.82
C ILE A 63 1.32 8.28 -9.47
N ALA A 64 0.59 9.25 -10.01
CA ALA A 64 0.74 10.67 -9.74
C ALA A 64 -0.64 11.35 -9.80
N ALA A 65 -0.80 12.46 -9.09
CA ALA A 65 -2.08 13.17 -9.03
C ALA A 65 -2.56 13.57 -10.43
N GLY A 66 -3.78 13.16 -10.78
CA GLY A 66 -4.42 13.52 -12.06
C GLY A 66 -3.83 12.81 -13.29
N ALA A 67 -2.94 11.83 -13.11
CA ALA A 67 -2.38 11.02 -14.19
C ALA A 67 -2.90 9.58 -14.13
N GLN A 68 -2.97 8.93 -15.28
CA GLN A 68 -3.30 7.51 -15.35
C GLN A 68 -2.14 6.68 -14.76
N PRO A 69 -2.42 5.64 -13.95
CA PRO A 69 -1.40 4.71 -13.48
C PRO A 69 -0.60 4.10 -14.63
N VAL A 70 0.71 4.02 -14.47
CA VAL A 70 1.62 3.42 -15.46
C VAL A 70 2.28 2.19 -14.84
N VAL A 71 2.12 1.03 -15.47
CA VAL A 71 2.84 -0.19 -15.06
C VAL A 71 4.33 0.04 -15.25
N VAL A 72 5.11 -0.15 -14.17
CA VAL A 72 6.57 -0.04 -14.20
C VAL A 72 7.24 -1.40 -14.24
N GLU A 73 6.62 -2.41 -13.62
CA GLU A 73 7.18 -3.75 -13.52
C GLU A 73 6.07 -4.78 -13.30
N THR A 74 6.30 -6.00 -13.75
CA THR A 74 5.38 -7.14 -13.63
C THR A 74 6.13 -8.38 -13.18
N PHE A 75 5.49 -9.19 -12.35
CA PHE A 75 6.08 -10.37 -11.73
C PHE A 75 5.32 -11.66 -12.12
N PRO A 76 5.93 -12.85 -11.94
CA PRO A 76 5.28 -14.13 -12.24
C PRO A 76 4.08 -14.48 -11.33
N SER A 77 3.95 -13.83 -10.17
CA SER A 77 2.84 -14.02 -9.23
C SER A 77 2.49 -12.70 -8.55
N ALA A 78 1.39 -12.67 -7.79
CA ALA A 78 0.96 -11.48 -7.07
C ALA A 78 2.07 -10.94 -6.13
N VAL A 79 2.16 -9.62 -6.05
CA VAL A 79 3.01 -8.91 -5.11
C VAL A 79 2.30 -8.88 -3.76
N THR A 80 2.99 -9.29 -2.71
CA THR A 80 2.44 -9.38 -1.35
C THR A 80 3.08 -8.41 -0.38
N ALA A 81 4.29 -7.93 -0.69
CA ALA A 81 4.98 -6.92 0.11
C ALA A 81 5.93 -6.10 -0.75
N LEU A 82 6.11 -4.82 -0.41
CA LEU A 82 7.05 -3.92 -1.06
C LEU A 82 7.89 -3.14 -0.04
N ALA A 83 9.17 -2.91 -0.34
CA ALA A 83 10.02 -1.96 0.38
C ALA A 83 11.05 -1.33 -0.55
N LEU A 84 11.54 -0.15 -0.19
CA LEU A 84 12.70 0.49 -0.83
C LEU A 84 13.87 0.51 0.14
N SER A 85 15.03 0.11 -0.35
CA SER A 85 16.27 0.27 0.40
C SER A 85 16.64 1.74 0.54
N PRO A 86 17.51 2.12 1.51
CA PRO A 86 18.04 3.47 1.60
C PRO A 86 18.77 3.95 0.33
N LEU A 87 19.19 3.02 -0.54
CA LEU A 87 19.80 3.31 -1.83
C LEU A 87 18.78 3.40 -2.98
N GLY A 88 17.49 3.23 -2.69
CA GLY A 88 16.41 3.28 -3.67
C GLY A 88 16.19 1.97 -4.44
N GLU A 89 16.75 0.85 -3.99
CA GLU A 89 16.52 -0.44 -4.62
C GLU A 89 15.20 -1.04 -4.16
N LEU A 90 14.38 -1.44 -5.14
CA LEU A 90 13.09 -2.06 -4.89
C LEU A 90 13.27 -3.49 -4.38
N THR A 91 12.57 -3.80 -3.30
CA THR A 91 12.46 -5.14 -2.75
C THR A 91 11.00 -5.59 -2.79
N VAL A 92 10.78 -6.79 -3.33
CA VAL A 92 9.45 -7.32 -3.65
C VAL A 92 9.28 -8.70 -3.04
N GLY A 93 8.27 -8.87 -2.21
CA GLY A 93 7.75 -10.16 -1.77
C GLY A 93 6.65 -10.62 -2.73
N LEU A 94 6.69 -11.89 -3.11
CA LEU A 94 5.73 -12.50 -4.02
C LEU A 94 4.92 -13.61 -3.34
N GLU A 95 3.71 -13.84 -3.84
CA GLU A 95 2.81 -14.93 -3.43
C GLU A 95 3.46 -16.32 -3.53
N SER A 96 4.39 -16.49 -4.48
CA SER A 96 5.19 -17.72 -4.62
C SER A 96 6.18 -17.96 -3.46
N GLY A 97 6.27 -17.04 -2.51
CA GLY A 97 7.22 -17.04 -1.39
C GLY A 97 8.61 -16.53 -1.75
N LYS A 98 8.80 -16.04 -2.98
CA LYS A 98 10.05 -15.44 -3.42
C LYS A 98 10.22 -14.02 -2.90
N LEU A 99 11.46 -13.68 -2.59
CA LEU A 99 11.93 -12.32 -2.34
C LEU A 99 12.85 -11.90 -3.47
N LEU A 100 12.60 -10.73 -4.05
CA LEU A 100 13.47 -10.11 -5.05
C LEU A 100 14.05 -8.81 -4.50
N ILE A 101 15.35 -8.59 -4.68
CA ILE A 101 16.02 -7.30 -4.40
C ILE A 101 16.63 -6.83 -5.73
N GLY A 102 16.25 -5.64 -6.19
CA GLY A 102 16.74 -5.10 -7.46
C GLY A 102 16.44 -6.01 -8.66
N GLY A 103 15.32 -6.73 -8.62
CA GLY A 103 14.91 -7.71 -9.64
C GLY A 103 15.62 -9.06 -9.57
N SER A 104 16.48 -9.30 -8.59
CA SER A 104 17.19 -10.58 -8.42
C SER A 104 16.61 -11.41 -7.27
N ASP A 105 16.35 -12.70 -7.52
CA ASP A 105 15.89 -13.65 -6.49
C ASP A 105 16.91 -13.76 -5.34
N VAL A 106 16.41 -13.67 -4.11
CA VAL A 106 17.17 -13.85 -2.88
C VAL A 106 16.85 -15.22 -2.28
N SER A 107 17.90 -15.98 -1.95
CA SER A 107 17.74 -17.25 -1.24
C SER A 107 17.39 -16.98 0.22
N LEU A 108 16.21 -17.43 0.63
CA LEU A 108 15.74 -17.35 2.01
C LEU A 108 16.00 -18.65 2.78
N PRO A 109 16.17 -18.58 4.11
CA PRO A 109 16.15 -19.75 4.98
C PRO A 109 14.89 -20.59 4.80
N ALA A 110 15.00 -21.90 5.10
CA ALA A 110 13.87 -22.81 5.08
C ALA A 110 12.76 -22.33 6.03
N GLY A 111 11.50 -22.44 5.59
CA GLY A 111 10.32 -22.02 6.36
C GLY A 111 9.95 -20.54 6.22
N ILE A 112 10.72 -19.75 5.46
CA ILE A 112 10.36 -18.38 5.10
C ILE A 112 9.84 -18.37 3.66
N SER A 113 8.51 -18.30 3.53
CA SER A 113 7.82 -18.29 2.23
C SER A 113 6.49 -17.53 2.25
N CYS A 114 6.07 -17.01 3.40
CA CYS A 114 4.81 -16.27 3.55
C CYS A 114 5.13 -14.79 3.82
N ILE A 115 5.68 -14.10 2.84
CA ILE A 115 6.16 -12.72 3.00
C ILE A 115 4.97 -11.77 2.97
N THR A 116 4.66 -11.15 4.11
CA THR A 116 3.48 -10.28 4.26
C THR A 116 3.82 -8.81 4.48
N ALA A 117 5.05 -8.50 4.89
CA ALA A 117 5.52 -7.12 5.04
C ALA A 117 7.03 -7.05 4.93
N LEU A 118 7.53 -5.91 4.44
CA LEU A 118 8.94 -5.61 4.28
C LEU A 118 9.23 -4.19 4.78
N ALA A 119 10.37 -3.99 5.41
CA ALA A 119 10.86 -2.67 5.78
C ALA A 119 12.39 -2.66 5.84
N TYR A 120 13.00 -1.54 5.49
CA TYR A 120 14.43 -1.33 5.73
C TYR A 120 14.63 -0.50 7.00
N ALA A 121 15.60 -0.90 7.81
CA ALA A 121 16.16 -0.03 8.84
C ALA A 121 17.15 0.98 8.21
N ASP A 122 17.48 2.03 8.95
CA ASP A 122 18.40 3.09 8.51
C ASP A 122 19.80 2.58 8.16
N ASP A 123 20.21 1.45 8.76
CA ASP A 123 21.50 0.80 8.47
C ASP A 123 21.49 -0.11 7.24
N GLY A 124 20.36 -0.21 6.54
CA GLY A 124 20.18 -1.06 5.37
C GLY A 124 19.77 -2.50 5.69
N THR A 125 19.55 -2.86 6.96
CA THR A 125 19.02 -4.17 7.32
C THR A 125 17.58 -4.32 6.80
N LEU A 126 17.31 -5.40 6.06
CA LEU A 126 15.96 -5.76 5.64
C LEU A 126 15.24 -6.54 6.75
N TRP A 127 14.07 -6.03 7.14
CA TRP A 127 13.13 -6.66 8.05
C TRP A 127 11.99 -7.24 7.23
N LEU A 128 11.60 -8.48 7.56
CA LEU A 128 10.57 -9.23 6.86
C LEU A 128 9.63 -9.88 7.87
N ALA A 129 8.33 -9.81 7.60
CA ALA A 129 7.32 -10.57 8.30
C ALA A 129 7.01 -11.87 7.53
N ASN A 130 7.15 -13.01 8.21
CA ASN A 130 6.73 -14.31 7.70
C ASN A 130 5.42 -14.71 8.39
N GLY A 131 4.30 -14.64 7.67
CA GLY A 131 2.96 -14.87 8.21
C GLY A 131 2.67 -16.33 8.58
N SER A 132 3.32 -17.27 7.90
CA SER A 132 3.15 -18.71 8.09
C SER A 132 4.38 -19.48 7.62
N ALA A 133 4.68 -20.59 8.28
CA ALA A 133 5.69 -21.55 7.80
C ALA A 133 5.08 -22.64 6.89
N GLU A 134 3.75 -22.69 6.78
CA GLU A 134 3.02 -23.80 6.16
C GLU A 134 2.06 -23.34 5.05
N HIS A 135 1.73 -22.05 5.00
CA HIS A 135 0.72 -21.48 4.11
C HIS A 135 1.34 -20.37 3.25
N ALA A 136 0.88 -20.25 2.01
CA ALA A 136 1.19 -19.11 1.15
C ALA A 136 0.43 -17.86 1.62
N PRO A 137 0.85 -16.64 1.24
CA PRO A 137 0.22 -15.41 1.72
C PRO A 137 -1.29 -15.28 1.38
N SER A 138 -1.78 -15.92 0.32
CA SER A 138 -3.20 -15.87 -0.07
C SER A 138 -4.13 -16.90 0.59
N GLN A 139 -3.62 -17.75 1.48
CA GLN A 139 -4.35 -18.86 2.10
C GLN A 139 -4.91 -18.55 3.49
#